data_AF-A0A4Q3V9W5-F1
#
_entry.id   AF-A0A4Q3V9W5-F1
#
_cell.length_a   1.000
_cell.length_b   1.000
_cell.length_c   1.000
_cell.angle_alpha   90.00
_cell.angle_beta   90.00
_cell.angle_gamma   90.00
#
_symmetry.space_group_name_H-M   'P 1'
#
loop_
_entity.id
_entity.type
_entity.pdbx_description
1 polymer ?
#
loop_
_entity_poly.entity_id
_entity_poly.type
_entity_poly.pdbx_seq_one_letter_code
_entity_poly.pdbx_strand_id
1 'polypeptide(L)'
;MSSTLCFDFGNTRKKVALFKGESLQTVVVLKDDSKESIQSLINDFQPTKSILSSVIDHNPEIEDILARHTRFHKLSHLTQVSFTTPVGKPETIGADRLALTAAAVHFYPRKNNLVIGLGSCITYNFINKY
;
A
#
# COMPACT_ATOMS: atom_id res chain seq x y z
N MET A 1 19.44 -1.14 9.75
CA MET A 1 17.96 -1.29 9.86
C MET A 1 17.36 -1.09 8.48
N SER A 2 16.41 -1.93 8.06
CA SER A 2 15.78 -1.85 6.73
C SER A 2 14.79 -0.68 6.69
N SER A 3 14.96 0.21 5.71
CA SER A 3 14.03 1.28 5.35
C SER A 3 13.07 0.81 4.24
N THR A 4 11.80 1.18 4.35
CA THR A 4 10.75 0.83 3.39
C THR A 4 9.98 2.08 2.97
N LEU A 5 9.79 2.29 1.67
CA LEU A 5 8.82 3.27 1.16
C LEU A 5 7.48 2.58 0.87
N CYS A 6 6.41 3.11 1.44
CA CYS A 6 5.05 2.63 1.23
C CYS A 6 4.26 3.69 0.46
N PHE A 7 3.89 3.40 -0.78
CA PHE A 7 3.13 4.29 -1.64
C PHE A 7 1.63 3.95 -1.58
N ASP A 8 0.81 4.99 -1.39
CA ASP A 8 -0.66 4.92 -1.34
C ASP A 8 -1.23 5.94 -2.34
N PHE A 9 -1.66 5.44 -3.51
CA PHE A 9 -2.18 6.24 -4.61
C PHE A 9 -3.70 6.10 -4.66
N GLY A 10 -4.37 7.01 -3.95
CA GLY A 10 -5.82 7.17 -3.97
C GLY A 10 -6.31 8.12 -5.06
N ASN A 11 -7.62 8.16 -5.26
CA ASN A 11 -8.27 9.04 -6.25
C ASN A 11 -7.93 10.52 -6.09
N THR A 12 -7.76 10.99 -4.85
CA THR A 12 -7.58 12.42 -4.56
C THR A 12 -6.13 12.79 -4.24
N ARG A 13 -5.36 11.88 -3.65
CA ARG A 13 -4.00 12.17 -3.18
C ARG A 13 -3.11 10.95 -3.39
N LYS A 14 -1.89 11.22 -3.85
CA LYS A 14 -0.79 10.26 -3.89
C LYS A 14 0.10 10.54 -2.68
N LYS A 15 0.41 9.51 -1.89
CA LYS A 15 1.23 9.64 -0.69
C LYS A 15 2.34 8.60 -0.70
N VAL A 16 3.45 8.94 -0.06
CA VAL A 16 4.51 7.99 0.27
C VAL A 16 4.85 8.12 1.76
N ALA A 17 4.95 6.99 2.44
CA ALA A 17 5.37 6.91 3.83
C ALA A 17 6.74 6.23 3.92
N LEU A 18 7.64 6.78 4.73
CA LEU A 18 8.91 6.15 5.06
C LEU A 18 8.78 5.40 6.39
N PHE A 19 9.08 4.11 6.36
CA PHE A 19 9.20 3.27 7.55
C PHE A 19 10.65 2.85 7.80
N LYS A 20 11.04 2.82 9.08
CA LYS A 20 12.25 2.13 9.55
C LYS A 20 11.82 1.05 10.55
N GLY A 21 11.89 -0.21 10.12
CA GLY A 21 11.21 -1.28 10.85
C GLY A 21 9.70 -1.03 10.91
N GLU A 22 9.12 -1.07 12.11
CA GLU A 22 7.69 -0.82 12.36
C GLU A 22 7.37 0.68 12.59
N SER A 23 8.39 1.53 12.67
CA SER A 23 8.22 2.95 13.00
C SER A 23 8.04 3.81 11.76
N LEU A 24 6.89 4.47 11.67
CA LEU A 24 6.61 5.51 10.67
C LEU A 24 7.47 6.74 10.96
N GLN A 25 8.31 7.13 10.00
CA GLN A 25 9.23 8.26 10.14
C GLN A 25 8.63 9.54 9.57
N THR A 26 8.07 9.47 8.36
CA THR A 26 7.48 10.63 7.69
C THR A 26 6.47 10.18 6.63
N VAL A 27 5.58 11.10 6.26
CA VAL A 27 4.62 10.96 5.17
C VAL A 27 4.74 12.19 4.27
N VAL A 28 4.93 11.94 2.98
CA VAL A 28 5.02 12.98 1.95
C VAL A 28 3.82 12.84 1.03
N VAL A 29 3.12 13.95 0.77
CA VAL A 29 2.11 14.01 -0.29
C VAL A 29 2.83 14.35 -1.59
N LEU A 30 2.67 13.50 -2.59
CA LEU A 30 3.27 13.69 -3.90
C LEU A 30 2.41 14.65 -4.74
N LYS A 31 3.09 15.56 -5.43
CA LYS A 31 2.44 16.49 -6.37
C LYS A 31 2.11 15.80 -7.70
N ASP A 32 2.95 14.84 -8.09
CA ASP A 32 2.83 14.06 -9.32
C ASP A 32 3.44 12.65 -9.12
N ASP A 33 3.30 11.83 -10.14
CA ASP A 33 3.89 10.49 -10.27
C ASP A 33 4.94 10.47 -11.40
N SER A 34 5.70 11.56 -11.52
CA SER A 34 6.83 11.64 -12.44
C SER A 34 7.99 10.77 -11.96
N LYS A 35 8.79 10.32 -12.91
CA LYS A 35 10.02 9.56 -12.66
C LYS A 35 10.98 10.34 -11.77
N GLU A 36 11.10 11.64 -11.98
CA GLU A 36 12.00 12.54 -11.25
C GLU A 36 11.61 12.61 -9.78
N SER A 37 10.31 12.76 -9.49
CA SER A 37 9.78 12.74 -8.12
C SER A 37 10.11 11.43 -7.41
N ILE A 38 9.91 10.28 -8.07
CA ILE A 38 10.20 8.97 -7.47
C ILE A 38 11.71 8.75 -7.28
N GLN A 39 12.53 9.16 -8.24
CA GLN A 39 13.98 9.03 -8.14
C GLN A 39 14.54 9.92 -7.01
N SER A 40 14.00 11.13 -6.81
CA SER A 40 14.39 11.97 -5.67
C SER A 40 14.14 11.26 -4.34
N LEU A 41 12.96 10.67 -4.14
CA LEU A 41 12.63 9.94 -2.91
C LEU A 41 13.60 8.77 -2.66
N ILE A 42 13.97 8.04 -3.72
CA ILE A 42 14.93 6.94 -3.63
C ILE A 42 16.31 7.45 -3.22
N ASN A 43 16.75 8.55 -3.81
CA ASN A 43 18.05 9.15 -3.50
C ASN A 43 18.10 9.70 -2.08
N ASP A 44 17.02 10.36 -1.64
CA ASP A 44 16.92 11.02 -0.34
C ASP A 44 16.82 10.01 0.81
N PHE A 45 16.03 8.95 0.64
CA PHE A 45 15.73 8.00 1.71
C PHE A 45 16.51 6.68 1.63
N GLN A 46 17.12 6.39 0.48
CA GLN A 46 17.86 5.15 0.20
C GLN A 46 17.14 3.90 0.73
N PRO A 47 15.89 3.65 0.29
CA PRO A 47 15.09 2.55 0.79
C PRO A 47 15.64 1.20 0.33
N THR A 48 15.59 0.21 1.21
CA THR A 48 15.91 -1.18 0.85
C THR A 48 14.72 -1.94 0.26
N LYS A 49 13.50 -1.49 0.58
CA LYS A 49 12.24 -2.12 0.17
C LYS A 49 11.26 -1.05 -0.28
N SER A 50 10.32 -1.43 -1.14
CA SER A 50 9.18 -0.59 -1.44
C SER A 50 7.91 -1.41 -1.67
N ILE A 51 6.77 -0.79 -1.38
CA ILE A 51 5.45 -1.35 -1.67
C ILE A 51 4.56 -0.27 -2.28
N LEU A 52 3.80 -0.62 -3.32
CA LEU A 52 2.87 0.28 -3.99
C LEU A 52 1.44 -0.25 -3.92
N SER A 53 0.54 0.55 -3.35
CA SER A 53 -0.91 0.41 -3.45
C SER A 53 -1.45 1.52 -4.33
N SER A 54 -2.18 1.18 -5.39
CA SER A 54 -2.81 2.14 -6.29
C SER A 54 -4.21 1.70 -6.67
N VAL A 55 -5.15 2.63 -6.64
CA VAL A 55 -6.54 2.46 -7.12
C VAL A 55 -6.85 3.34 -8.32
N ILE A 56 -5.81 3.95 -8.90
CA ILE A 56 -5.87 4.80 -10.09
C ILE A 56 -4.96 4.21 -11.19
N ASP A 57 -5.10 4.72 -12.41
CA ASP A 57 -4.08 4.53 -13.43
C ASP A 57 -2.88 5.45 -13.10
N HIS A 58 -1.74 4.85 -12.75
CA HIS A 58 -0.51 5.55 -12.39
C HIS A 58 0.57 5.28 -13.43
N ASN A 59 1.57 6.15 -13.48
CA ASN A 59 2.69 5.97 -14.40
C ASN A 59 3.41 4.61 -14.18
N PRO A 60 3.39 3.68 -15.17
CA PRO A 60 3.96 2.34 -15.00
C PRO A 60 5.48 2.36 -14.81
N GLU A 61 6.18 3.39 -15.27
CA GLU A 61 7.63 3.53 -15.08
C GLU A 61 8.03 3.56 -13.60
N ILE A 62 7.11 3.95 -12.71
CA ILE A 62 7.33 3.91 -11.26
C ILE A 62 7.66 2.49 -10.80
N GLU A 63 6.94 1.50 -11.31
CA GLU A 63 7.15 0.10 -10.95
C GLU A 63 8.56 -0.35 -11.35
N ASP A 64 9.01 0.02 -12.55
CA ASP A 64 10.35 -0.28 -13.05
C ASP A 64 11.45 0.41 -12.24
N ILE A 65 11.23 1.67 -11.83
CA ILE A 65 12.19 2.41 -11.00
C ILE A 65 12.28 1.75 -9.61
N LEU A 66 11.15 1.45 -8.99
CA LEU A 66 11.10 0.81 -7.67
C LEU A 66 11.71 -0.59 -7.69
N ALA A 67 11.43 -1.39 -8.71
CA ALA A 67 11.98 -2.73 -8.87
C ALA A 67 13.50 -2.74 -9.10
N ARG A 68 14.04 -1.72 -9.78
CA ARG A 68 15.49 -1.59 -10.01
C ARG A 68 16.28 -1.19 -8.76
N HIS A 69 15.68 -0.38 -7.89
CA HIS A 69 16.41 0.20 -6.75
C HIS A 69 16.09 -0.45 -5.40
N THR A 70 15.02 -1.24 -5.32
CA THR A 70 14.54 -1.80 -4.06
C THR A 70 13.99 -3.21 -4.25
N ARG A 71 13.82 -3.94 -3.15
CA ARG A 71 12.92 -5.11 -3.16
C ARG A 71 11.46 -4.62 -3.22
N PHE A 72 10.96 -4.51 -4.44
CA PHE A 72 9.64 -3.97 -4.75
C PHE A 72 8.53 -5.01 -4.60
N HIS A 73 7.37 -4.58 -4.08
CA HIS A 73 6.13 -5.33 -4.05
C HIS A 73 4.97 -4.46 -4.56
N LYS A 74 4.27 -4.90 -5.61
CA LYS A 74 3.00 -4.28 -6.02
C LYS A 74 1.85 -4.96 -5.29
N LEU A 75 1.13 -4.19 -4.48
CA LEU A 75 -0.04 -4.69 -3.77
C LEU A 75 -1.15 -5.00 -4.77
N SER A 76 -1.63 -6.24 -4.75
CA SER A 76 -2.65 -6.75 -5.66
C SER A 76 -3.32 -7.98 -5.05
N HIS A 77 -4.38 -8.47 -5.71
CA HIS A 77 -5.05 -9.73 -5.36
C HIS A 77 -4.12 -10.96 -5.35
N LEU A 78 -2.94 -10.90 -5.98
CA LEU A 78 -1.93 -11.96 -5.94
C LEU A 78 -1.04 -11.90 -4.67
N THR A 79 -1.17 -10.84 -3.88
CA THR A 79 -0.40 -10.67 -2.65
C THR A 79 -0.80 -11.74 -1.65
N GLN A 80 0.20 -12.46 -1.13
CA GLN A 80 -0.01 -13.43 -0.07
C GLN A 80 -0.38 -12.69 1.21
N VAL A 81 -1.61 -12.91 1.66
CA VAL A 81 -2.19 -12.28 2.85
C VAL A 81 -2.73 -13.36 3.79
N SER A 82 -2.77 -13.05 5.08
CA SER A 82 -3.21 -13.98 6.14
C SER A 82 -4.73 -14.04 6.30
N PHE A 83 -5.47 -13.84 5.22
CA PHE A 83 -6.94 -13.93 5.18
C PHE A 83 -7.39 -14.38 3.79
N THR A 84 -8.59 -14.93 3.70
CA THR A 84 -9.19 -15.33 2.42
C THR A 84 -10.34 -14.41 2.04
N THR A 85 -10.56 -14.21 0.74
CA THR A 85 -11.70 -13.47 0.22
C THR A 85 -12.72 -14.44 -0.39
N PRO A 86 -13.91 -14.61 0.21
CA PRO A 86 -14.94 -15.51 -0.31
C PRO A 86 -15.66 -14.95 -1.55
N VAL A 87 -15.39 -13.69 -1.91
CA VAL A 87 -16.02 -12.99 -3.03
C VAL A 87 -15.47 -13.53 -4.34
N GLY A 88 -16.34 -13.93 -5.26
CA GLY A 88 -15.99 -14.68 -6.48
C GLY A 88 -15.09 -13.98 -7.51
N LYS A 89 -14.62 -12.76 -7.25
CA LYS A 89 -13.66 -12.01 -8.08
C LYS A 89 -12.67 -11.19 -7.24
N PRO A 90 -11.67 -11.81 -6.59
CA PRO A 90 -10.65 -11.11 -5.79
C PRO A 90 -9.94 -9.95 -6.52
N GLU A 91 -9.81 -10.05 -7.84
CA GLU A 91 -9.26 -9.04 -8.73
C GLU A 91 -10.02 -7.70 -8.71
N THR A 92 -11.28 -7.70 -8.29
CA THR A 92 -12.10 -6.48 -8.19
C THR A 92 -11.94 -5.74 -6.85
N ILE A 93 -11.21 -6.33 -5.90
CA ILE A 93 -10.99 -5.71 -4.60
C ILE A 93 -9.87 -4.68 -4.74
N GLY A 94 -10.17 -3.42 -4.41
CA GLY A 94 -9.19 -2.34 -4.39
C GLY A 94 -7.98 -2.67 -3.52
N ALA A 95 -6.78 -2.31 -3.99
CA ALA A 95 -5.53 -2.55 -3.27
C ALA A 95 -5.53 -1.91 -1.87
N ASP A 96 -6.17 -0.74 -1.72
CA ASP A 96 -6.37 -0.06 -0.45
C ASP A 96 -7.15 -0.91 0.57
N ARG A 97 -8.23 -1.57 0.12
CA ARG A 97 -9.03 -2.48 0.95
C ARG A 97 -8.23 -3.70 1.39
N LEU A 98 -7.36 -4.24 0.52
CA LEU A 98 -6.44 -5.32 0.89
C LEU A 98 -5.46 -4.87 1.97
N ALA A 99 -4.87 -3.68 1.84
CA ALA A 99 -3.96 -3.11 2.84
C ALA A 99 -4.65 -2.92 4.21
N LEU A 100 -5.84 -2.31 4.20
CA LEU A 100 -6.64 -2.08 5.41
C LEU A 100 -7.00 -3.39 6.13
N THR A 101 -7.40 -4.40 5.35
CA THR A 101 -7.75 -5.73 5.85
C THR A 101 -6.54 -6.43 6.44
N ALA A 102 -5.38 -6.37 5.75
CA ALA A 102 -4.12 -6.93 6.25
C ALA A 102 -3.70 -6.29 7.58
N ALA A 103 -3.79 -4.96 7.69
CA ALA A 103 -3.50 -4.25 8.92
C ALA A 103 -4.45 -4.68 10.05
N ALA A 104 -5.74 -4.79 9.78
CA ALA A 104 -6.72 -5.21 10.80
C ALA A 104 -6.45 -6.63 11.31
N VAL A 105 -6.13 -7.57 10.42
CA VAL A 105 -5.79 -8.96 10.80
C VAL A 105 -4.48 -9.02 11.58
N HIS A 106 -3.51 -8.18 11.23
CA HIS A 106 -2.23 -8.10 11.93
C HIS A 106 -2.38 -7.55 13.36
N PHE A 107 -3.04 -6.41 13.53
CA PHE A 107 -3.19 -5.76 14.84
C PHE A 107 -4.27 -6.40 15.72
N TYR A 108 -5.29 -7.02 15.10
CA TYR A 108 -6.42 -7.62 15.81
C TYR A 108 -6.70 -9.06 15.34
N PRO A 109 -5.75 -9.98 15.56
CA PRO A 109 -5.87 -11.36 15.09
C PRO A 109 -6.99 -12.12 15.79
N ARG A 110 -7.62 -13.07 15.07
CA ARG A 110 -8.69 -13.97 15.58
C ARG A 110 -9.93 -13.23 16.10
N LYS A 111 -10.21 -12.04 15.58
CA LYS A 111 -11.40 -11.24 15.90
C LYS A 111 -12.23 -11.01 14.64
N ASN A 112 -13.52 -10.76 14.86
CA ASN A 112 -14.34 -10.13 13.83
C ASN A 112 -13.96 -8.64 13.79
N ASN A 113 -13.50 -8.15 12.65
CA ASN A 113 -13.05 -6.79 12.46
C ASN A 113 -13.95 -6.09 11.43
N LEU A 114 -14.50 -4.94 11.79
CA LEU A 114 -15.14 -4.02 10.85
C LEU A 114 -14.22 -2.82 10.66
N VAL A 115 -13.66 -2.68 9.46
CA VAL A 115 -12.79 -1.56 9.08
C VAL A 115 -13.61 -0.56 8.27
N ILE A 116 -13.72 0.66 8.78
CA ILE A 116 -14.44 1.75 8.12
C ILE A 116 -13.42 2.76 7.60
N GLY A 117 -13.25 2.82 6.28
CA GLY A 117 -12.37 3.78 5.62
C GLY A 117 -13.12 5.07 5.31
N LEU A 118 -12.69 6.19 5.89
CA LEU A 118 -13.26 7.52 5.66
C LEU A 118 -12.40 8.31 4.66
N GLY A 119 -12.58 8.04 3.37
CA GLY A 119 -11.85 8.70 2.28
C GLY A 119 -12.80 9.39 1.30
N SER A 120 -12.37 9.50 0.03
CA SER A 120 -13.21 10.04 -1.05
C SER A 120 -14.51 9.23 -1.22
N CYS A 121 -14.46 7.93 -0.91
CA CYS A 121 -15.62 7.08 -0.70
C CYS A 121 -15.53 6.45 0.70
N ILE A 122 -16.67 6.23 1.34
CA ILE A 122 -16.74 5.49 2.60
C ILE A 122 -16.75 4.00 2.28
N THR A 123 -15.78 3.26 2.80
CA THR A 123 -15.70 1.81 2.61
C THR A 123 -15.93 1.08 3.92
N TYR A 124 -16.61 -0.07 3.82
CA TYR A 124 -16.83 -0.99 4.93
C TYR A 124 -16.21 -2.33 4.54
N ASN A 125 -15.25 -2.80 5.32
CA ASN A 125 -14.58 -4.07 5.10
C ASN A 125 -14.77 -4.92 6.36
N PHE A 126 -15.53 -6.00 6.23
CA PHE A 126 -15.76 -6.93 7.32
C PHE A 126 -14.89 -8.17 7.15
N ILE A 127 -14.14 -8.49 8.20
CA ILE A 127 -13.31 -9.68 8.30
C ILE A 127 -13.85 -10.49 9.47
N ASN A 128 -14.21 -11.75 9.24
CA ASN A 128 -14.60 -12.63 10.33
C ASN A 128 -13.35 -13.27 10.98
N LYS A 129 -13.54 -13.89 12.14
CA LYS A 129 -12.47 -14.55 12.90
C LYS A 129 -12.00 -15.90 12.35
N TYR A 130 -12.55 -16.34 11.21
CA TYR A 130 -12.38 -17.70 10.66
C TYR A 130 -11.58 -17.68 9.37
#